data_AF-A0A519KKC7-F1
#
_entry.id   AF-A0A519KKC7-F1
#
_cell.length_a   1.000
_cell.length_b   1.000
_cell.length_c   1.000
_cell.angle_alpha   90.00
_cell.angle_beta   90.00
_cell.angle_gamma   90.00
#
_symmetry.space_group_name_H-M   'P 1'
#
loop_
_entity.id
_entity.type
_entity.pdbx_description
1 polymer ?
#
loop_
_entity_poly.entity_id
_entity_poly.type
_entity_poly.pdbx_seq_one_letter_code
_entity_poly.pdbx_strand_id
1 'polypeptide(L)'
;RAAYAADNGQTFVGIARPMTQQGLLPQNGASGDAIRGWLAAHRGAEARAVMALNPRYIFFKLDPDDGGDPAGAAGIPLPARRAIAVDPAHWRYGDLVWISADGGNLPGARGGYQGLVMALDTGSAIRGPVRADLYMGRGEAAGAEAGAVRHPLRMWRLVPNR
;
A
#
# COMPACT_ATOMS: atom_id res chain seq x y z
N ARG A 1 -3.97 5.66 -18.47
CA ARG A 1 -3.88 5.48 -17.00
C ARG A 1 -2.91 6.50 -16.39
N ALA A 2 -3.08 6.83 -15.10
CA ALA A 2 -2.11 7.64 -14.35
C ALA A 2 -1.09 6.73 -13.66
N ALA A 3 0.19 6.90 -13.96
CA ALA A 3 1.30 6.14 -13.36
C ALA A 3 2.20 7.08 -12.54
N TYR A 4 2.83 6.56 -11.48
CA TYR A 4 3.78 7.34 -10.68
C TYR A 4 4.89 7.89 -11.58
N ALA A 5 5.21 9.18 -11.41
CA ALA A 5 6.32 9.83 -12.11
C ALA A 5 7.38 10.34 -11.14
N ALA A 6 6.98 11.05 -10.09
CA ALA A 6 7.88 11.65 -9.12
C ALA A 6 7.14 12.02 -7.82
N ASP A 7 7.89 12.49 -6.83
CA ASP A 7 7.36 13.18 -5.66
C ASP A 7 8.19 14.41 -5.33
N ASN A 8 7.66 15.27 -4.47
CA ASN A 8 8.32 16.51 -4.05
C ASN A 8 9.45 16.32 -3.01
N GLY A 9 9.91 15.09 -2.76
CA GLY A 9 10.99 14.78 -1.82
C GLY A 9 10.63 14.88 -0.34
N GLN A 10 9.41 15.30 0.00
CA GLN A 10 8.97 15.42 1.39
C GLN A 10 8.62 14.06 1.99
N THR A 11 8.79 13.95 3.32
CA THR A 11 8.46 12.73 4.07
C THR A 11 6.96 12.49 4.07
N PHE A 12 6.55 11.25 3.82
CA PHE A 12 5.14 10.84 3.92
C PHE A 12 4.68 10.88 5.37
N VAL A 13 3.56 11.55 5.64
CA VAL A 13 2.89 11.54 6.93
C VAL A 13 1.45 11.04 6.74
N GLY A 14 1.12 9.93 7.39
CA GLY A 14 -0.24 9.38 7.33
C GLY A 14 -1.23 10.24 8.13
N ILE A 15 -2.31 10.65 7.49
CA ILE A 15 -3.34 11.53 8.09
C ILE A 15 -4.29 10.81 9.07
N ALA A 16 -4.28 9.47 9.11
CA ALA A 16 -5.13 8.68 10.00
C ALA A 16 -4.95 9.04 11.49
N ARG A 17 -3.70 9.05 11.96
CA ARG A 17 -3.35 9.36 13.36
C ARG A 17 -3.77 10.78 13.77
N PRO A 18 -3.41 11.86 13.03
CA PRO A 18 -3.83 13.20 13.44
C PRO A 18 -5.35 13.38 13.36
N MET A 19 -6.04 12.77 12.39
CA MET A 19 -7.51 12.80 12.36
C MET A 19 -8.12 12.16 13.62
N THR A 20 -7.60 11.01 14.06
CA THR A 20 -8.03 10.38 15.32
C THR A 20 -7.71 11.24 16.55
N GLN A 21 -6.52 11.84 16.62
CA GLN A 21 -6.13 12.70 17.74
C GLN A 21 -6.98 13.97 17.83
N GLN A 22 -7.46 14.48 16.69
CA GLN A 22 -8.37 15.62 16.61
C GLN A 22 -9.85 15.23 16.81
N GLY A 23 -10.15 13.94 17.05
CA GLY A 23 -11.53 13.46 17.24
C GLY A 23 -12.36 13.39 15.95
N LEU A 24 -11.74 13.55 14.77
CA LEU A 24 -12.41 13.49 13.47
C LEU A 24 -12.76 12.06 13.06
N LEU A 25 -11.99 11.08 13.56
CA LEU A 25 -12.22 9.64 13.37
C LEU A 25 -12.17 8.91 14.71
N PRO A 26 -12.96 7.84 14.88
CA PRO A 26 -12.90 7.01 16.08
C PRO A 26 -11.54 6.32 16.24
N GLN A 27 -11.05 6.18 17.48
CA GLN A 27 -9.74 5.60 17.79
C GLN A 27 -9.52 4.19 17.20
N ASN A 28 -10.59 3.40 17.13
CA ASN A 28 -10.55 2.02 16.64
C ASN A 28 -10.99 1.88 15.17
N GLY A 29 -11.25 2.98 14.47
CA GLY A 29 -11.89 2.96 13.14
C GLY A 29 -11.21 3.81 12.07
N ALA A 30 -9.94 4.18 12.26
CA ALA A 30 -9.17 4.91 11.24
C ALA A 30 -8.77 3.97 10.08
N SER A 31 -9.73 3.65 9.21
CA SER A 31 -9.51 2.94 7.94
C SER A 31 -9.40 3.90 6.76
N GLY A 32 -8.90 3.42 5.63
CA GLY A 32 -8.90 4.20 4.38
C GLY A 32 -10.32 4.62 3.96
N ASP A 33 -11.32 3.77 4.18
CA ASP A 33 -12.72 4.11 3.92
C ASP A 33 -13.26 5.18 4.87
N ALA A 34 -12.93 5.11 6.16
CA ALA A 34 -13.34 6.13 7.12
C ALA A 34 -12.75 7.50 6.78
N ILE A 35 -11.47 7.54 6.38
CA ILE A 35 -10.80 8.76 5.90
C ILE A 35 -11.50 9.29 4.63
N ARG A 36 -11.73 8.43 3.64
CA ARG A 36 -12.43 8.81 2.39
C ARG A 36 -13.82 9.36 2.67
N GLY A 37 -14.59 8.70 3.53
CA GLY A 37 -15.94 9.12 3.93
C GLY A 37 -15.94 10.48 4.61
N TRP A 38 -15.04 10.68 5.59
CA TRP A 38 -14.94 11.96 6.29
C TRP A 38 -14.55 13.10 5.34
N LEU A 39 -13.55 12.90 4.49
CA LEU A 39 -13.12 13.90 3.50
C LEU A 39 -14.22 14.23 2.48
N ALA A 40 -15.01 13.25 2.07
CA ALA A 40 -16.13 13.44 1.16
C ALA A 40 -17.28 14.22 1.81
N ALA A 41 -17.52 14.02 3.11
CA ALA A 41 -18.54 14.74 3.87
C ALA A 41 -18.14 16.20 4.21
N HIS A 42 -16.83 16.50 4.32
CA HIS A 42 -16.30 17.81 4.72
C HIS A 42 -15.49 18.50 3.60
N ARG A 43 -15.96 18.38 2.35
CA ARG A 43 -15.30 18.99 1.18
C ARG A 43 -15.17 20.51 1.36
N GLY A 44 -13.99 21.04 1.05
CA GLY A 44 -13.72 22.47 1.15
C GLY A 44 -12.44 22.76 1.92
N ALA A 45 -12.49 23.73 2.84
CA ALA A 45 -11.33 24.13 3.63
C ALA A 45 -10.89 23.04 4.63
N GLU A 46 -11.84 22.35 5.27
CA GLU A 46 -11.56 21.32 6.28
C GLU A 46 -10.84 20.11 5.68
N ALA A 47 -11.39 19.51 4.62
CA ALA A 47 -10.72 18.44 3.90
C ALA A 47 -9.32 18.86 3.39
N ARG A 48 -9.15 20.10 2.91
CA ARG A 48 -7.84 20.60 2.49
C ARG A 48 -6.86 20.73 3.64
N ALA A 49 -7.30 21.22 4.80
CA ALA A 49 -6.46 21.34 5.99
C ALA A 49 -5.98 19.96 6.47
N VAL A 50 -6.86 18.97 6.50
CA VAL A 50 -6.50 17.58 6.84
C VAL A 50 -5.54 16.98 5.83
N MET A 51 -5.79 17.14 4.53
CA MET A 51 -4.90 16.63 3.47
C MET A 51 -3.51 17.29 3.51
N ALA A 52 -3.44 18.57 3.88
CA ALA A 52 -2.18 19.32 4.00
C ALA A 52 -1.30 18.87 5.18
N LEU A 53 -1.82 18.04 6.11
CA LEU A 53 -1.01 17.41 7.17
C LEU A 53 0.02 16.43 6.60
N ASN A 54 -0.18 15.94 5.37
CA ASN A 54 0.82 15.20 4.62
C ASN A 54 1.56 16.15 3.66
N PRO A 55 2.81 16.54 3.94
CA PRO A 55 3.56 17.46 3.07
C PRO A 55 4.01 16.80 1.76
N ARG A 56 3.94 15.47 1.66
CA ARG A 56 4.34 14.72 0.48
C ARG A 56 3.30 14.81 -0.61
N TYR A 57 3.75 15.22 -1.80
CA TYR A 57 2.92 15.31 -2.99
C TYR A 57 3.45 14.37 -4.07
N ILE A 58 2.54 13.63 -4.74
CA ILE A 58 2.87 12.66 -5.79
C ILE A 58 2.46 13.22 -7.15
N PHE A 59 3.41 13.22 -8.09
CA PHE A 59 3.18 13.58 -9.48
C PHE A 59 2.99 12.31 -10.31
N PHE A 60 2.04 12.38 -11.25
CA PHE A 60 1.72 11.29 -12.14
C PHE A 60 2.03 11.68 -13.59
N LYS A 61 2.39 10.68 -14.40
CA LYS A 61 2.41 10.77 -15.85
C LYS A 61 1.23 10.00 -16.43
N LEU A 62 0.82 10.37 -17.63
CA LEU A 62 -0.19 9.64 -18.38
C LEU A 62 0.51 8.59 -19.23
N ASP A 63 0.20 7.32 -18.98
CA ASP A 63 0.60 6.20 -19.83
C ASP A 63 -0.64 5.66 -20.57
N PRO A 64 -0.46 5.01 -21.75
CA PRO A 64 -1.54 4.28 -22.41
C PRO A 64 -2.17 3.26 -21.45
N ASP A 65 -3.50 3.11 -21.54
CA ASP A 65 -4.19 2.02 -20.85
C ASP A 65 -4.22 0.80 -21.77
N ASP A 66 -3.21 -0.05 -21.62
CA ASP A 66 -3.02 -1.29 -22.39
C ASP A 66 -3.77 -2.49 -21.79
N GLY A 67 -4.57 -2.27 -20.74
CA GLY A 67 -5.23 -3.35 -20.02
C GLY A 67 -4.29 -4.23 -19.19
N GLY A 68 -3.00 -3.88 -19.06
CA GLY A 68 -2.01 -4.56 -18.22
C GLY A 68 -1.95 -4.01 -16.79
N ASP A 69 -1.21 -4.72 -15.93
CA ASP A 69 -0.94 -4.29 -14.56
C ASP A 69 0.08 -3.14 -14.51
N PRO A 70 0.01 -2.25 -13.51
CA PRO A 70 0.92 -1.13 -13.38
C PRO A 70 2.36 -1.61 -13.16
N ALA A 71 3.33 -0.84 -13.66
CA ALA A 71 4.73 -1.06 -13.33
C ALA A 71 5.01 -0.64 -11.88
N GLY A 72 5.72 -1.48 -11.14
CA GLY A 72 6.26 -1.11 -9.83
C GLY A 72 7.55 -0.33 -9.93
N ALA A 73 8.13 0.02 -8.79
CA ALA A 73 9.44 0.66 -8.71
C ALA A 73 10.59 -0.15 -9.32
N ALA A 74 10.43 -1.46 -9.52
CA ALA A 74 11.37 -2.30 -10.27
C ALA A 74 11.30 -2.10 -11.81
N GLY A 75 10.37 -1.27 -12.30
CA GLY A 75 10.22 -0.95 -13.73
C GLY A 75 9.50 -2.01 -14.55
N ILE A 76 8.92 -3.04 -13.92
CA ILE A 76 8.17 -4.11 -14.59
C ILE A 76 6.74 -4.22 -14.05
N PRO A 77 5.78 -4.75 -14.83
CA PRO A 77 4.39 -4.94 -14.38
C PRO A 77 4.31 -5.80 -13.12
N LEU A 78 3.39 -5.44 -12.22
CA LEU A 78 3.13 -6.16 -10.97
C LEU A 78 2.11 -7.27 -11.19
N PRO A 79 2.48 -8.57 -11.17
CA PRO A 79 1.49 -9.61 -11.36
C PRO A 79 0.64 -9.73 -10.08
N ALA A 80 -0.68 -9.70 -10.25
CA ALA A 80 -1.64 -9.77 -9.14
C ALA A 80 -1.33 -10.96 -8.20
N ARG A 81 -1.29 -10.67 -6.90
CA ARG A 81 -1.03 -11.60 -5.79
C ARG A 81 0.33 -12.31 -5.85
N ARG A 82 1.25 -11.84 -6.70
CA ARG A 82 2.62 -12.35 -6.86
C ARG A 82 3.70 -11.28 -6.72
N ALA A 83 3.30 -10.01 -6.57
CA ALA A 83 4.21 -8.90 -6.34
C ALA A 83 3.97 -8.29 -4.95
N ILE A 84 5.06 -7.90 -4.29
CA ILE A 84 5.03 -7.13 -3.05
C ILE A 84 5.83 -5.83 -3.16
N ALA A 85 5.34 -4.79 -2.51
CA ALA A 85 6.14 -3.63 -2.14
C ALA A 85 6.91 -3.92 -0.85
N VAL A 86 8.18 -3.52 -0.79
CA VAL A 86 9.09 -3.77 0.34
C VAL A 86 9.96 -2.53 0.65
N ASP A 87 10.66 -2.57 1.79
CA ASP A 87 11.67 -1.58 2.13
C ASP A 87 13.01 -1.86 1.43
N PRO A 88 13.48 -1.00 0.51
CA PRO A 88 14.71 -1.22 -0.24
C PRO A 88 15.98 -1.15 0.62
N ALA A 89 15.89 -0.65 1.87
CA ALA A 89 17.00 -0.74 2.82
C ALA A 89 17.26 -2.18 3.29
N HIS A 90 16.27 -3.07 3.16
CA HIS A 90 16.33 -4.45 3.67
C HIS A 90 16.21 -5.50 2.56
N TRP A 91 15.58 -5.17 1.44
CA TRP A 91 15.26 -6.08 0.34
C TRP A 91 15.75 -5.53 -1.00
N ARG A 92 16.03 -6.42 -1.95
CA ARG A 92 16.39 -6.04 -3.32
C ARG A 92 15.21 -6.30 -4.24
N TYR A 93 15.04 -5.45 -5.26
CA TYR A 93 14.11 -5.76 -6.33
C TYR A 93 14.52 -7.05 -7.04
N GLY A 94 13.53 -7.91 -7.30
CA GLY A 94 13.73 -9.25 -7.83
C GLY A 94 13.94 -10.33 -6.77
N ASP A 95 14.05 -10.00 -5.48
CA ASP A 95 14.11 -11.01 -4.42
C ASP A 95 12.87 -11.90 -4.48
N LEU A 96 13.08 -13.22 -4.49
CA LEU A 96 12.03 -14.21 -4.29
C LEU A 96 11.75 -14.36 -2.81
N VAL A 97 10.48 -14.18 -2.43
CA VAL A 97 10.05 -14.15 -1.03
C VAL A 97 8.91 -15.13 -0.85
N TRP A 98 9.05 -16.06 0.09
CA TRP A 98 7.88 -16.78 0.61
C TRP A 98 7.22 -15.92 1.69
N ILE A 99 5.91 -15.72 1.59
CA ILE A 99 5.11 -15.05 2.62
C ILE A 99 4.17 -16.04 3.31
N SER A 100 3.98 -15.86 4.61
CA SER A 100 2.90 -16.47 5.39
C SER A 100 2.28 -15.39 6.27
N ALA A 101 1.02 -15.07 6.00
CA ALA A 101 0.26 -14.05 6.69
C ALA A 101 -1.12 -14.60 7.06
N ASP A 102 -1.27 -15.09 8.27
CA ASP A 102 -2.49 -15.74 8.77
C ASP A 102 -3.15 -14.87 9.85
N GLY A 103 -4.46 -15.03 10.04
CA GLY A 103 -5.17 -14.37 11.14
C GLY A 103 -5.33 -12.86 10.95
N GLY A 104 -5.99 -12.48 9.85
CA GLY A 104 -6.34 -11.08 9.60
C GLY A 104 -7.23 -10.51 10.70
N ASN A 105 -7.00 -9.26 11.06
CA ASN A 105 -7.67 -8.61 12.21
C ASN A 105 -8.49 -7.37 11.82
N LEU A 106 -8.93 -7.31 10.57
CA LEU A 106 -9.87 -6.30 10.07
C LEU A 106 -11.18 -6.97 9.63
N PRO A 107 -12.32 -6.26 9.71
CA PRO A 107 -13.57 -6.73 9.13
C PRO A 107 -13.39 -7.07 7.64
N GLY A 108 -13.90 -8.23 7.21
CA GLY A 108 -13.78 -8.69 5.83
C GLY A 108 -12.42 -9.30 5.45
N ALA A 109 -11.48 -9.44 6.40
CA ALA A 109 -10.19 -10.05 6.13
C ALA A 109 -10.34 -11.53 5.74
N ARG A 110 -9.59 -11.96 4.71
CA ARG A 110 -9.42 -13.38 4.41
C ARG A 110 -8.63 -14.09 5.52
N GLY A 111 -8.82 -15.41 5.63
CA GLY A 111 -8.13 -16.24 6.62
C GLY A 111 -6.61 -16.17 6.57
N GLY A 112 -6.03 -15.95 5.38
CA GLY A 112 -4.61 -15.65 5.24
C GLY A 112 -4.13 -15.54 3.79
N TYR A 113 -2.85 -15.22 3.64
CA TYR A 113 -2.12 -15.15 2.39
C TYR A 113 -0.82 -15.93 2.54
N GLN A 114 -0.64 -16.96 1.71
CA GLN A 114 0.57 -17.76 1.70
C GLN A 114 1.02 -18.03 0.28
N GLY A 115 2.32 -17.95 0.04
CA GLY A 115 2.89 -18.33 -1.24
C GLY A 115 4.15 -17.58 -1.61
N LEU A 116 4.70 -17.98 -2.76
CA LEU A 116 5.84 -17.32 -3.40
C LEU A 116 5.38 -16.02 -4.07
N VAL A 117 6.10 -14.93 -3.75
CA VAL A 117 5.97 -13.59 -4.32
C VAL A 117 7.36 -13.04 -4.67
N MET A 118 7.38 -11.92 -5.39
CA MET A 118 8.60 -11.20 -5.75
C MET A 118 8.56 -9.76 -5.26
N ALA A 119 9.67 -9.26 -4.73
CA ALA A 119 9.85 -7.85 -4.40
C ALA A 119 9.98 -7.01 -5.68
N LEU A 120 8.90 -6.32 -6.07
CA LEU A 120 8.83 -5.58 -7.34
C LEU A 120 8.49 -4.10 -7.19
N ASP A 121 8.20 -3.66 -5.96
CA ASP A 121 7.79 -2.29 -5.70
C ASP A 121 8.31 -1.79 -4.35
N THR A 122 8.13 -0.50 -4.10
CA THR A 122 8.35 0.11 -2.78
C THR A 122 7.32 1.19 -2.51
N GLY A 123 7.01 1.39 -1.23
CA GLY A 123 6.10 2.45 -0.79
C GLY A 123 6.70 3.18 0.39
N SER A 124 6.43 4.49 0.50
CA SER A 124 6.97 5.33 1.57
C SER A 124 6.58 4.86 2.98
N ALA A 125 5.40 4.26 3.12
CA ALA A 125 4.88 3.67 4.35
C ALA A 125 5.33 2.21 4.61
N ILE A 126 6.05 1.60 3.66
CA ILE A 126 6.50 0.21 3.74
C ILE A 126 7.95 0.20 4.23
N ARG A 127 8.11 0.08 5.55
CA ARG A 127 9.40 0.23 6.24
C ARG A 127 9.67 -0.94 7.17
N GLY A 128 10.95 -1.33 7.25
CA GLY A 128 11.44 -2.38 8.11
C GLY A 128 11.64 -3.73 7.40
N PRO A 129 12.32 -4.68 8.07
CA PRO A 129 12.73 -5.94 7.46
C PRO A 129 11.56 -6.91 7.23
N VAL A 130 10.50 -6.85 8.04
CA VAL A 130 9.32 -7.75 7.94
C VAL A 130 8.05 -6.91 7.80
N ARG A 131 7.95 -6.22 6.65
CA ARG A 131 6.79 -5.44 6.23
C ARG A 131 6.68 -5.52 4.71
N ALA A 132 5.52 -5.95 4.22
CA ALA A 132 5.21 -6.01 2.81
C ALA A 132 3.82 -5.45 2.53
N ASP A 133 3.62 -4.92 1.33
CA ASP A 133 2.31 -4.61 0.77
C ASP A 133 2.04 -5.52 -0.42
N LEU A 134 0.98 -6.34 -0.35
CA LEU A 134 0.69 -7.35 -1.37
C LEU A 134 -0.19 -6.74 -2.45
N TYR A 135 0.33 -6.70 -3.68
CA TYR A 135 -0.42 -6.21 -4.82
C TYR A 135 -1.59 -7.16 -5.12
N MET A 136 -2.83 -6.73 -4.86
CA MET A 136 -4.03 -7.57 -5.06
C MET A 136 -4.48 -7.67 -6.51
N GLY A 137 -4.04 -6.75 -7.38
CA GLY A 137 -4.54 -6.61 -8.74
C GLY A 137 -5.33 -5.31 -8.92
N ARG A 138 -6.11 -5.25 -10.01
CA ARG A 138 -6.90 -4.07 -10.40
C ARG A 138 -8.40 -4.31 -10.19
N GLY A 139 -9.14 -3.21 -10.17
CA GLY A 139 -10.60 -3.22 -10.08
C GLY A 139 -11.12 -3.15 -8.64
N GLU A 140 -12.44 -2.98 -8.54
CA GLU A 140 -13.14 -2.74 -7.27
C GLU A 140 -12.96 -3.88 -6.27
N ALA A 141 -13.08 -5.13 -6.73
CA ALA A 141 -12.92 -6.31 -5.88
C ALA A 141 -11.50 -6.41 -5.27
N ALA A 142 -10.47 -6.10 -6.05
CA ALA A 142 -9.09 -6.08 -5.56
C ALA A 142 -8.88 -4.96 -4.54
N GLY A 143 -9.47 -3.78 -4.76
CA GLY A 143 -9.43 -2.66 -3.83
C GLY A 143 -10.15 -2.93 -2.51
N ALA A 144 -11.33 -3.55 -2.58
CA ALA A 144 -12.10 -3.96 -1.41
C ALA A 144 -11.34 -5.00 -0.57
N GLU A 145 -10.74 -6.01 -1.21
CA GLU A 145 -9.92 -7.00 -0.52
C GLU A 145 -8.67 -6.36 0.10
N ALA A 146 -7.95 -5.50 -0.64
CA ALA A 146 -6.76 -4.81 -0.13
C ALA A 146 -7.05 -3.96 1.11
N GLY A 147 -8.23 -3.33 1.19
CA GLY A 147 -8.66 -2.53 2.35
C GLY A 147 -8.80 -3.34 3.65
N ALA A 148 -9.00 -4.66 3.55
CA ALA A 148 -9.13 -5.56 4.70
C ALA A 148 -7.82 -6.29 5.05
N VAL A 149 -6.71 -6.02 4.35
CA VAL A 149 -5.42 -6.67 4.59
C VAL A 149 -4.73 -6.01 5.78
N ARG A 150 -4.68 -6.75 6.88
CA ARG A 150 -3.84 -6.46 8.04
C ARG A 150 -3.63 -7.75 8.80
N HIS A 151 -2.49 -8.38 8.53
CA HIS A 151 -2.17 -9.73 9.00
C HIS A 151 -0.78 -9.72 9.64
N PRO A 152 -0.57 -10.44 10.75
CA PRO A 152 0.76 -10.83 11.19
C PRO A 152 1.51 -11.52 10.05
N LEU A 153 2.72 -11.05 9.74
CA LEU A 153 3.47 -11.48 8.55
C LEU A 153 4.77 -12.18 8.94
N ARG A 154 5.06 -13.29 8.28
CA ARG A 154 6.38 -13.93 8.22
C ARG A 154 6.87 -13.93 6.77
N MET A 155 8.17 -13.68 6.60
CA MET A 155 8.83 -13.59 5.29
C MET A 155 10.11 -14.41 5.29
N TRP A 156 10.37 -15.13 4.21
CA TRP A 156 11.62 -15.85 3.97
C TRP A 156 12.17 -15.46 2.60
N ARG A 157 13.42 -14.98 2.57
CA ARG A 157 14.13 -14.77 1.30
C ARG A 157 14.63 -16.11 0.77
N LEU A 158 14.30 -16.41 -0.48
CA LEU A 158 14.82 -17.58 -1.18
C LEU A 158 16.06 -17.15 -1.96
N VAL A 159 17.21 -17.74 -1.62
CA VAL A 159 18.49 -17.46 -2.27
C VAL A 159 18.84 -18.66 -3.15
N PRO A 160 19.16 -18.47 -4.45
CA PRO A 160 19.57 -19.55 -5.32
C PRO A 160 20.79 -20.29 -4.77
N ASN A 161 20.75 -21.62 -4.78
CA ASN A 161 21.94 -22.43 -4.59
C ASN A 161 22.83 -22.26 -5.83
N ARG A 162 24.12 -21.99 -5.61
CA ARG A 162 25.11 -21.84 -6.68
C ARG A 162 25.33 -23.14 -7.42
#